data_AF-A1JLG0-F1
#
_entry.id   AF-A1JLG0-F1
#
_cell.length_a   1.000
_cell.length_b   1.000
_cell.length_c   1.000
_cell.angle_alpha   90.00
_cell.angle_beta   90.00
_cell.angle_gamma   90.00
#
_symmetry.space_group_name_H-M   'P 1'
#
loop_
_entity.id
_entity.type
_entity.pdbx_description
1 polymer ?
#
loop_
_entity_poly.entity_id
_entity_poly.type
_entity_poly.pdbx_seq_one_letter_code
_entity_poly.pdbx_strand_id
1 'polypeptide(L)'
;MSTTTEVIAHHWAFAVFLIGAIGLCGLMLLGAFFLGGRARARAKNVPYESGIDSVGSARMRLSAKFYLVAMFFVIFDVEALYLYAWSISIRESGWIGFIEATIFILVLLAGLVYLVRIGALDWTPGRSNRRVSKPSIVKYASSHPDIPKN
;
A
#
# COMPACT_ATOMS: atom_id res chain seq x y z
N MET A 1 33.19 21.62 -24.63
CA MET A 1 32.15 21.92 -23.63
C MET A 1 32.15 20.77 -22.65
N SER A 2 32.39 21.04 -21.36
CA SER A 2 32.76 20.03 -20.36
C SER A 2 31.57 19.11 -20.07
N THR A 3 31.78 17.82 -19.93
CA THR A 3 30.74 16.84 -19.53
C THR A 3 29.93 17.32 -18.32
N THR A 4 30.56 18.08 -17.42
CA THR A 4 29.91 18.77 -16.30
C THR A 4 28.78 19.72 -16.73
N THR A 5 28.94 20.51 -17.79
CA THR A 5 27.89 21.43 -18.25
C THR A 5 26.70 20.67 -18.84
N GLU A 6 26.93 19.57 -19.55
CA GLU A 6 25.85 18.70 -20.08
C GLU A 6 25.06 18.07 -18.94
N VAL A 7 25.75 17.49 -17.94
CA VAL A 7 25.12 16.91 -16.76
C VAL A 7 24.30 17.97 -16.02
N ILE A 8 24.86 19.15 -15.77
CA ILE A 8 24.14 20.25 -15.12
C ILE A 8 22.90 20.64 -15.94
N ALA A 9 23.02 20.77 -17.27
CA ALA A 9 21.90 21.09 -18.14
C ALA A 9 20.77 20.05 -18.06
N HIS A 10 21.08 18.75 -18.02
CA HIS A 10 20.09 17.69 -17.83
C HIS A 10 19.37 17.77 -16.47
N HIS A 11 20.10 18.05 -15.39
CA HIS A 11 19.50 18.21 -14.06
C HIS A 11 18.57 19.43 -14.00
N TRP A 12 18.96 20.55 -14.60
CA TRP A 12 18.11 21.74 -14.70
C TRP A 12 16.88 21.50 -15.57
N ALA A 13 17.03 20.82 -16.72
CA ALA A 13 15.91 20.47 -17.58
C ALA A 13 14.90 19.58 -16.84
N PHE A 14 15.38 18.60 -16.08
CA PHE A 14 14.53 17.76 -15.23
C PHE A 14 13.80 18.57 -14.14
N ALA A 15 14.51 19.48 -13.46
CA ALA A 15 13.92 20.34 -12.44
C ALA A 15 12.84 21.28 -13.03
N VAL A 16 13.09 21.89 -14.18
CA VAL A 16 12.12 22.73 -14.89
C VAL A 16 10.90 21.93 -15.32
N PHE A 17 11.10 20.70 -15.82
CA PHE A 17 9.99 19.80 -16.14
C PHE A 17 9.14 19.47 -14.91
N LEU A 18 9.77 19.11 -13.78
CA LEU A 18 9.07 18.81 -12.54
C LEU A 18 8.27 20.02 -12.02
N ILE A 19 8.87 21.21 -12.03
CA ILE A 19 8.21 22.46 -11.64
C ILE A 19 7.04 22.76 -12.59
N GLY A 20 7.24 22.58 -13.90
CA GLY A 20 6.20 22.77 -14.90
C GLY A 20 5.01 21.81 -14.70
N ALA A 21 5.28 20.54 -14.39
CA ALA A 21 4.26 19.53 -14.13
C ALA A 21 3.46 19.84 -12.85
N ILE A 22 4.16 20.18 -11.75
CA ILE A 22 3.52 20.60 -10.49
C ILE A 22 2.73 21.89 -10.69
N GLY A 23 3.29 22.86 -11.43
CA GLY A 23 2.66 24.13 -11.75
C GLY A 23 1.39 23.95 -12.59
N LEU A 24 1.42 23.08 -13.60
CA LEU A 24 0.24 22.74 -14.41
C LEU A 24 -0.84 22.07 -13.56
N CYS A 25 -0.47 21.08 -12.73
CA CYS A 25 -1.38 20.44 -11.79
C CYS A 25 -2.01 21.47 -10.83
N GLY A 26 -1.20 22.36 -10.26
CA GLY A 26 -1.65 23.45 -9.40
C GLY A 26 -2.58 24.43 -10.12
N LEU A 27 -2.28 24.81 -11.36
CA LEU A 27 -3.11 25.68 -12.18
C LEU A 27 -4.45 25.02 -12.52
N MET A 28 -4.47 23.73 -12.83
CA MET A 28 -5.70 22.97 -13.02
C MET A 28 -6.55 22.92 -11.76
N LEU A 29 -5.94 22.65 -10.59
CA LEU A 29 -6.64 22.63 -9.31
C LEU A 29 -7.16 24.02 -8.90
N LEU A 30 -6.38 25.08 -9.12
CA LEU A 30 -6.79 26.46 -8.88
C LEU A 30 -7.89 26.89 -9.84
N GLY A 31 -7.76 26.56 -11.14
CA GLY A 31 -8.79 26.77 -12.14
C GLY A 31 -10.10 26.08 -11.74
N ALA A 32 -10.03 24.81 -11.34
CA ALA A 32 -11.19 24.07 -10.82
C ALA A 32 -11.75 24.69 -9.53
N PHE A 33 -10.92 25.27 -8.66
CA PHE A 33 -11.36 25.94 -7.43
C PHE A 33 -12.03 27.31 -7.68
N PHE A 34 -11.58 28.05 -8.70
CA PHE A 34 -12.16 29.35 -9.09
C PHE A 34 -13.40 29.20 -9.96
N LEU A 35 -13.40 28.26 -10.91
CA LEU A 35 -14.55 27.98 -11.80
C LEU A 35 -15.58 27.05 -11.13
N GLY A 36 -15.16 26.26 -10.13
CA GLY A 36 -16.02 25.32 -9.44
C GLY A 36 -17.06 26.02 -8.56
N GLY A 37 -18.33 25.69 -8.79
CA GLY A 37 -19.43 26.14 -7.92
C GLY A 37 -19.23 25.67 -6.48
N ARG A 38 -19.14 26.62 -5.54
CA ARG A 38 -19.06 26.35 -4.09
C ARG A 38 -20.41 25.92 -3.53
N ALA A 39 -20.91 24.76 -3.95
CA ALA A 39 -22.08 24.15 -3.34
C ALA A 39 -21.71 23.64 -1.93
N ARG A 40 -22.15 24.37 -0.89
CA ARG A 40 -22.07 23.95 0.52
C ARG A 40 -23.34 23.17 0.90
N ALA A 41 -23.45 21.92 0.44
CA ALA A 41 -24.50 21.01 0.92
C ALA A 41 -23.96 20.22 2.13
N ARG A 42 -24.76 20.09 3.21
CA ARG A 42 -24.36 19.35 4.43
C ARG A 42 -23.97 17.89 4.14
N ALA A 43 -24.63 17.27 3.15
CA ALA A 43 -24.35 15.92 2.68
C ALA A 43 -23.06 15.79 1.82
N LYS A 44 -22.41 16.90 1.45
CA LYS A 44 -21.16 16.85 0.65
C LYS A 44 -19.95 16.35 1.46
N ASN A 45 -20.01 16.51 2.79
CA ASN A 45 -18.90 16.20 3.69
C ASN A 45 -19.08 14.89 4.48
N VAL A 46 -20.16 14.14 4.25
CA VAL A 46 -20.34 12.83 4.88
C VAL A 46 -19.67 11.75 4.03
N PRO A 47 -18.97 10.77 4.63
CA PRO A 47 -18.43 9.63 3.90
C PRO A 47 -19.53 8.90 3.13
N TYR A 48 -19.21 8.43 1.92
CA TYR A 48 -20.14 7.65 1.13
C TYR A 48 -20.28 6.23 1.69
N GLU A 49 -21.49 5.85 2.08
CA GLU A 49 -21.82 4.52 2.58
C GLU A 49 -23.14 4.04 1.95
N SER A 50 -23.27 4.11 0.62
CA SER A 50 -24.43 3.61 -0.14
C SER A 50 -25.83 4.00 0.39
N GLY A 51 -25.95 5.18 1.02
CA GLY A 51 -27.20 5.73 1.54
C GLY A 51 -27.46 5.54 3.03
N ILE A 52 -26.55 4.89 3.77
CA ILE A 52 -26.60 4.84 5.24
C ILE A 52 -25.65 5.86 5.87
N ASP A 53 -25.95 6.32 7.08
CA ASP A 53 -25.03 7.18 7.83
C ASP A 53 -23.80 6.37 8.25
N SER A 54 -22.61 6.93 8.01
CA SER A 54 -21.33 6.33 8.44
C SER A 54 -21.30 6.19 9.96
N VAL A 55 -21.50 4.98 10.47
CA VAL A 55 -21.44 4.66 11.89
C VAL A 55 -20.13 3.95 12.25
N GLY A 56 -19.46 4.43 13.29
CA GLY A 56 -18.24 3.83 13.83
C GLY A 56 -16.96 4.58 13.44
N SER A 57 -15.85 4.20 14.08
CA SER A 57 -14.54 4.77 13.78
C SER A 57 -13.90 4.01 12.60
N ALA A 58 -13.42 4.73 11.58
CA ALA A 58 -12.61 4.18 10.49
C ALA A 58 -11.22 3.64 10.92
N ARG A 59 -10.99 3.50 12.24
CA ARG A 59 -9.77 2.89 12.80
C ARG A 59 -9.85 1.37 12.75
N MET A 60 -9.91 0.83 11.55
CA MET A 60 -9.66 -0.59 11.36
C MET A 60 -8.20 -0.86 11.72
N ARG A 61 -7.95 -1.86 12.58
CA ARG A 61 -6.59 -2.36 12.79
C ARG A 61 -6.17 -3.00 11.48
N LEU A 62 -5.42 -2.26 10.68
CA LEU A 62 -4.80 -2.78 9.46
C LEU A 62 -4.01 -4.03 9.88
N SER A 63 -4.30 -5.16 9.22
CA SER A 63 -3.73 -6.44 9.67
C SER A 63 -2.20 -6.39 9.67
N ALA A 64 -1.56 -7.02 10.65
CA ALA A 64 -0.09 -7.06 10.76
C ALA A 64 0.60 -7.58 9.48
N LYS A 65 -0.13 -8.27 8.60
CA LYS A 65 0.33 -8.72 7.29
C LYS A 65 0.80 -7.57 6.40
N PHE A 66 0.08 -6.44 6.38
CA PHE A 66 0.49 -5.27 5.59
C PHE A 66 1.83 -4.70 6.08
N TYR A 67 2.05 -4.69 7.39
CA TYR A 67 3.31 -4.27 7.98
C TYR A 67 4.45 -5.21 7.58
N LEU A 68 4.24 -6.53 7.64
CA LEU A 68 5.26 -7.50 7.21
C LEU A 68 5.63 -7.27 5.74
N VAL A 69 4.65 -7.18 4.83
CA VAL A 69 4.91 -6.93 3.41
C VAL A 69 5.69 -5.62 3.19
N ALA A 70 5.31 -4.53 3.87
CA ALA A 70 6.02 -3.25 3.77
C ALA A 70 7.46 -3.31 4.31
N MET A 71 7.66 -3.95 5.46
CA MET A 71 8.99 -4.14 6.05
C MET A 71 9.90 -4.95 5.11
N PHE A 72 9.41 -6.05 4.55
CA PHE A 72 10.16 -6.85 3.59
C PHE A 72 10.41 -6.12 2.27
N PHE A 73 9.48 -5.28 1.81
CA PHE A 73 9.71 -4.43 0.64
C PHE A 73 10.88 -3.47 0.87
N VAL A 74 10.95 -2.81 2.03
CA VAL A 74 12.07 -1.92 2.38
C VAL A 74 13.40 -2.67 2.45
N ILE A 75 13.42 -3.86 3.07
CA ILE A 75 14.62 -4.69 3.12
C ILE A 75 15.04 -5.06 1.70
N PHE A 76 14.13 -5.64 0.90
CA PHE A 76 14.45 -6.05 -0.47
C PHE A 76 14.89 -4.88 -1.38
N ASP A 77 14.34 -3.68 -1.20
CA ASP A 77 14.74 -2.47 -1.93
C ASP A 77 16.19 -2.07 -1.61
N VAL A 78 16.58 -2.12 -0.34
CA VAL A 78 17.97 -1.89 0.08
C VAL A 78 18.91 -2.97 -0.45
N GLU A 79 18.49 -4.22 -0.47
CA GLU A 79 19.29 -5.33 -1.02
C GLU A 79 19.44 -5.22 -2.55
N ALA A 80 18.40 -4.75 -3.25
CA ALA A 80 18.45 -4.44 -4.67
C ALA A 80 19.40 -3.28 -4.98
N LEU A 81 19.50 -2.28 -4.10
CA LEU A 81 20.49 -1.20 -4.20
C LEU A 81 21.92 -1.76 -4.16
N TYR A 82 22.21 -2.72 -3.27
CA TYR A 82 23.53 -3.38 -3.23
C TYR A 82 23.81 -4.17 -4.51
N LEU A 83 22.83 -4.89 -5.05
CA LEU A 83 22.96 -5.56 -6.35
C LEU A 83 23.20 -4.59 -7.49
N TYR A 84 22.54 -3.42 -7.48
CA TYR A 84 22.76 -2.38 -8.48
C TYR A 84 24.18 -1.80 -8.40
N ALA A 85 24.69 -1.53 -7.19
CA ALA A 85 26.06 -1.05 -6.97
C ALA A 85 27.12 -2.07 -7.41
N TRP A 86 26.87 -3.36 -7.17
CA TRP A 86 27.70 -4.42 -7.74
C TRP A 86 27.57 -4.47 -9.28
N SER A 87 26.35 -4.33 -9.81
CA SER A 87 26.06 -4.42 -11.25
C SER A 87 26.81 -3.37 -12.08
N ILE A 88 27.05 -2.17 -11.54
CA ILE A 88 27.80 -1.13 -12.24
C ILE A 88 29.31 -1.40 -12.31
N SER A 89 29.83 -2.36 -11.53
CA SER A 89 31.28 -2.66 -11.39
C SER A 89 31.63 -4.13 -11.63
N ILE A 90 30.76 -4.86 -12.36
CA ILE A 90 30.92 -6.31 -12.63
C ILE A 90 32.29 -6.62 -13.24
N ARG A 91 32.77 -5.78 -14.17
CA ARG A 91 34.02 -6.03 -14.89
C ARG A 91 35.24 -5.86 -13.98
N GLU A 92 35.21 -4.87 -13.11
CA GLU A 92 36.29 -4.55 -12.18
C GLU A 92 36.36 -5.54 -11.00
N SER A 93 35.21 -6.10 -10.61
CA SER A 93 35.11 -7.03 -9.49
C SER A 93 35.59 -8.47 -9.81
N GLY A 94 35.61 -8.84 -11.09
CA GLY A 94 36.06 -10.15 -11.55
C GLY A 94 35.27 -11.33 -10.95
N TRP A 95 35.90 -12.51 -10.93
CA TRP A 95 35.26 -13.75 -10.43
C TRP A 95 34.94 -13.71 -8.93
N ILE A 96 35.75 -13.01 -8.14
CA ILE A 96 35.54 -12.89 -6.69
C ILE A 96 34.22 -12.16 -6.43
N GLY A 97 34.02 -10.99 -7.05
CA GLY A 97 32.77 -10.26 -6.88
C GLY A 97 31.55 -11.00 -7.44
N PHE A 98 31.72 -11.82 -8.47
CA PHE A 98 30.63 -12.69 -8.95
C PHE A 98 30.22 -13.74 -7.91
N ILE A 99 31.18 -14.39 -7.25
CA ILE A 99 30.90 -15.37 -6.19
C ILE A 99 30.23 -14.68 -5.00
N GLU A 100 30.73 -13.51 -4.58
CA GLU A 100 30.14 -12.72 -3.50
C GLU A 100 28.68 -12.33 -3.80
N ALA A 101 28.42 -11.78 -4.99
CA ALA A 101 27.07 -11.44 -5.41
C ALA A 101 26.16 -12.65 -5.52
N THR A 102 26.68 -13.80 -5.98
CA THR A 102 25.91 -15.05 -6.05
C THR A 102 25.50 -15.53 -4.66
N ILE A 103 26.44 -15.55 -3.70
CA ILE A 103 26.15 -15.93 -2.30
C ILE A 103 25.12 -14.97 -1.71
N PHE A 104 25.27 -13.67 -1.94
CA PHE A 104 24.35 -12.66 -1.49
C PHE A 104 22.93 -12.87 -2.04
N ILE A 105 22.79 -13.09 -3.35
CA ILE A 105 21.50 -13.42 -3.99
C ILE A 105 20.89 -14.70 -3.41
N LEU A 106 21.70 -15.74 -3.14
CA LEU A 106 21.20 -16.97 -2.54
C LEU A 106 20.65 -16.75 -1.12
N VAL A 107 21.31 -15.91 -0.32
CA VAL A 107 20.81 -15.51 1.01
C VAL A 107 19.50 -14.72 0.88
N LEU A 108 19.39 -13.80 -0.09
CA LEU A 108 18.13 -13.08 -0.37
C LEU A 108 17.01 -14.03 -0.77
N LEU A 109 17.30 -14.98 -1.66
CA LEU A 109 16.34 -15.98 -2.11
C LEU A 109 15.89 -16.86 -0.93
N ALA A 110 16.79 -17.26 -0.04
CA ALA A 110 16.46 -18.02 1.16
C ALA A 110 15.52 -17.22 2.08
N GLY A 111 15.80 -15.92 2.29
CA GLY A 111 14.92 -15.01 3.03
C GLY A 111 13.53 -14.86 2.40
N LEU A 112 13.47 -14.71 1.08
CA LEU A 112 12.21 -14.62 0.33
C LEU A 112 11.41 -15.93 0.41
N VAL A 113 12.06 -17.08 0.25
CA VAL A 113 11.42 -18.40 0.39
C VAL A 113 10.88 -18.58 1.80
N TYR A 114 11.64 -18.21 2.83
CA TYR A 114 11.17 -18.25 4.22
C TYR A 114 9.92 -17.40 4.43
N LEU A 115 9.87 -16.19 3.85
CA LEU A 115 8.73 -15.31 3.92
C LEU A 115 7.47 -15.90 3.28
N VAL A 116 7.63 -16.46 2.08
CA VAL A 116 6.53 -17.15 1.37
C VAL A 116 6.02 -18.31 2.21
N ARG A 117 6.91 -19.07 2.85
CA ARG A 117 6.55 -20.19 3.73
C ARG A 117 5.81 -19.76 5.00
N ILE A 118 6.07 -18.56 5.54
CA ILE A 118 5.32 -18.00 6.68
C ILE A 118 3.87 -17.64 6.29
N GLY A 119 3.57 -17.54 5.00
CA GLY A 119 2.25 -17.09 4.55
C GLY A 119 2.06 -15.59 4.74
N ALA A 120 3.14 -14.80 4.79
CA ALA A 120 3.04 -13.34 4.81
C ALA A 120 2.42 -12.79 3.52
N LEU A 121 2.47 -13.56 2.44
CA LEU A 121 1.77 -13.29 1.18
C LEU A 121 0.33 -13.85 1.13
N ASP A 122 -0.11 -14.60 2.13
CA ASP A 122 -1.46 -15.16 2.11
C ASP A 122 -2.49 -14.10 2.50
N TRP A 123 -3.09 -13.50 1.47
CA TRP A 123 -4.17 -12.53 1.58
C TRP A 123 -5.51 -13.15 2.00
N THR A 124 -5.62 -14.48 2.02
CA THR A 124 -6.84 -15.16 2.44
C THR A 124 -6.95 -15.13 3.96
N PRO A 125 -7.99 -14.50 4.54
CA PRO A 125 -8.28 -14.68 5.96
C PRO A 125 -8.62 -16.17 6.16
N GLY A 126 -7.86 -16.86 7.02
CA GLY A 126 -8.20 -18.21 7.44
C GLY A 126 -9.67 -18.20 7.86
N ARG A 127 -10.50 -18.97 7.15
CA ARG A 127 -11.96 -18.98 7.30
C ARG A 127 -12.26 -19.47 8.71
N SER A 128 -12.29 -18.53 9.65
CA SER A 128 -12.69 -18.76 11.03
C SER A 128 -14.12 -19.25 10.97
N ASN A 129 -14.26 -20.57 11.08
CA ASN A 129 -15.53 -21.27 11.06
C ASN A 129 -16.25 -21.05 12.40
N ARG A 130 -16.46 -19.78 12.79
CA ARG A 130 -17.39 -19.44 13.86
C ARG A 130 -18.77 -19.79 13.34
N ARG A 131 -19.19 -21.01 13.63
CA ARG A 131 -20.58 -21.41 13.65
C ARG A 131 -21.36 -20.28 14.32
N VAL A 132 -22.15 -19.58 13.52
CA VAL A 132 -23.18 -18.67 13.99
C VAL A 132 -24.07 -19.51 14.90
N SER A 133 -23.93 -19.32 16.21
CA SER A 133 -24.87 -19.87 17.17
C SER A 133 -26.18 -19.14 16.92
N LYS A 134 -27.11 -19.82 16.22
CA LYS A 134 -28.46 -19.34 15.94
C LYS A 134 -29.06 -18.86 17.27
N PRO A 135 -29.46 -17.59 17.41
CA PRO A 135 -30.15 -17.16 18.61
C PRO A 135 -31.47 -17.93 18.66
N SER A 136 -31.74 -18.57 19.80
CA SER A 136 -32.94 -19.35 20.05
C SER A 136 -34.16 -18.42 20.22
N ILE A 137 -34.55 -17.69 19.16
CA ILE A 137 -35.78 -16.87 19.18
C ILE A 137 -37.02 -17.74 19.43
N VAL A 138 -36.98 -19.01 19.02
CA VAL A 138 -38.09 -19.95 19.27
C VAL A 138 -38.32 -20.23 20.77
N LYS A 139 -37.30 -20.05 21.62
CA LYS A 139 -37.46 -20.31 23.05
C LYS A 139 -38.10 -19.14 23.81
N TYR A 140 -38.00 -17.91 23.30
CA TYR A 140 -38.62 -16.73 23.94
C TYR A 140 -40.09 -16.59 23.56
N ALA A 141 -40.44 -16.90 22.31
CA ALA A 141 -41.84 -16.86 21.85
C ALA A 141 -42.73 -17.95 22.48
N SER A 142 -42.14 -19.03 23.00
CA SER A 142 -42.88 -20.10 23.69
C SER A 142 -42.95 -19.92 25.20
N SER A 143 -42.11 -19.08 25.81
CA SER A 143 -42.11 -18.85 27.26
C SER A 143 -42.97 -17.66 27.70
N HIS A 144 -43.39 -16.78 26.78
CA HIS A 144 -44.29 -15.67 27.09
C HIS A 144 -45.67 -15.90 26.44
N PRO A 145 -46.70 -16.27 27.23
CA PRO A 145 -48.07 -16.44 26.73
C PRO A 145 -48.76 -15.12 26.35
N ASP A 146 -48.11 -13.97 26.58
CA ASP A 146 -48.73 -12.64 26.44
C ASP A 146 -48.55 -12.01 25.05
N ILE A 147 -47.92 -12.74 24.11
CA ILE A 147 -47.76 -12.26 22.73
C ILE A 147 -49.01 -12.64 21.94
N PRO A 148 -49.80 -11.67 21.44
CA PRO A 148 -50.91 -11.96 20.56
C PRO A 148 -50.37 -12.65 19.29
N LYS A 149 -50.86 -13.86 19.03
CA LYS A 149 -50.71 -14.49 17.73
C LYS A 149 -51.61 -13.72 16.77
N ASN A 150 -50.99 -12.85 15.98
CA ASN A 150 -51.63 -12.22 14.83
C ASN A 150 -51.35 -13.04 13.56
#